data_AF-A0A6I9M074-F1
#
_entry.id   AF-A0A6I9M074-F1
#
_cell.length_a   1.000
_cell.length_b   1.000
_cell.length_c   1.000
_cell.angle_alpha   90.00
_cell.angle_beta   90.00
_cell.angle_gamma   90.00
#
_symmetry.space_group_name_H-M   'P 1'
#
loop_
_entity.id
_entity.type
_entity.pdbx_description
1 polymer ?
#
loop_
_entity_poly.entity_id
_entity_poly.type
_entity_poly.pdbx_seq_one_letter_code
_entity_poly.pdbx_strand_id
1 'polypeptide(L)'
;MEDTSDMSFEELLELQSQGGPKACKQLVAGRSTQKQSPRQPVCVADKHRPLEMSAKVRVPFLRQVVPISKKVARDPRFDDLSGEYNPEIFDKTYQFLNDIRAKEKELVKKQLKKHRSGEEHEKLRQLLQRMEQQDVAQQERKQQQELRLALKQERRALAQQGHRPYFLKKSEQRQLALAEKFKELKRSKKLESFLSQKRRRNAGKDRKHLPLSNE
;
A
#
# COMPACT_ATOMS: atom_id res chain seq x y z
N MET A 1 34.11 19.96 -29.65
CA MET A 1 34.80 18.66 -29.79
C MET A 1 33.82 17.80 -30.54
N GLU A 2 34.19 17.39 -31.74
CA GLU A 2 33.32 16.58 -32.60
C GLU A 2 33.21 15.18 -32.01
N ASP A 3 31.98 14.69 -31.92
CA ASP A 3 31.70 13.34 -31.43
C ASP A 3 32.24 12.33 -32.46
N THR A 4 33.09 11.40 -32.02
CA THR A 4 33.76 10.41 -32.90
C THR A 4 32.80 9.43 -33.58
N SER A 5 31.49 9.57 -33.35
CA SER A 5 30.43 8.75 -33.96
C SER A 5 30.20 9.06 -35.43
N ASP A 6 30.57 10.25 -35.89
CA ASP A 6 30.27 10.72 -37.26
C ASP A 6 31.45 10.53 -38.24
N MET A 7 32.59 10.02 -37.76
CA MET A 7 33.78 9.77 -38.59
C MET A 7 33.67 8.47 -39.37
N SER A 8 34.14 8.49 -40.62
CA SER A 8 34.19 7.29 -41.47
C SER A 8 35.25 6.29 -40.97
N PHE A 9 35.09 5.02 -41.33
CA PHE A 9 36.00 3.95 -40.90
C PHE A 9 37.45 4.17 -41.36
N GLU A 10 37.64 4.79 -42.52
CA GLU A 10 38.95 5.11 -43.08
C GLU A 10 39.68 6.17 -42.24
N GLU A 11 38.97 7.23 -41.84
CA GLU A 11 39.51 8.28 -40.96
C GLU A 11 39.88 7.74 -39.57
N LEU A 12 39.11 6.78 -39.04
CA LEU A 12 39.44 6.11 -37.77
C LEU A 12 40.73 5.28 -37.86
N LEU A 13 41.01 4.68 -39.02
CA LEU A 13 42.20 3.87 -39.25
C LEU A 13 43.45 4.74 -39.39
N GLU A 14 43.34 5.87 -40.11
CA GLU A 14 44.44 6.84 -40.24
C GLU A 14 44.80 7.43 -38.88
N LEU A 15 43.82 7.80 -38.05
CA LEU A 15 44.04 8.27 -36.69
C LEU A 15 44.80 7.26 -35.83
N GLN A 16 44.52 5.96 -36.00
CA GLN A 16 45.25 4.90 -35.30
C GLN A 16 46.70 4.80 -35.78
N SER A 17 46.96 4.97 -37.08
CA SER A 17 48.32 4.93 -37.64
C SER A 17 49.17 6.14 -37.22
N GLN A 18 48.58 7.32 -37.10
CA GLN A 18 49.29 8.55 -36.75
C GLN A 18 49.53 8.68 -35.25
N GLY A 19 48.53 8.34 -34.42
CA GLY A 19 48.58 8.52 -32.96
C GLY A 19 48.97 7.28 -32.15
N GLY A 20 49.07 6.12 -32.79
CA GLY A 20 49.23 4.84 -32.11
C GLY A 20 47.98 4.42 -31.31
N PRO A 21 47.80 3.12 -31.02
CA PRO A 21 46.55 2.58 -30.49
C PRO A 21 46.16 3.12 -29.10
N LYS A 22 47.11 3.64 -28.33
CA LYS A 22 46.87 4.18 -26.98
C LYS A 22 46.34 5.61 -26.98
N ALA A 23 46.80 6.47 -27.88
CA ALA A 23 46.33 7.86 -27.95
C ALA A 23 44.93 7.93 -28.57
N CYS A 24 44.68 7.15 -29.63
CA CYS A 24 43.39 7.07 -30.30
C CYS A 24 42.26 6.63 -29.36
N LYS A 25 42.53 5.62 -28.51
CA LYS A 25 41.58 5.15 -27.49
C LYS A 25 41.25 6.21 -26.42
N GLN A 26 42.19 7.11 -26.14
CA GLN A 26 42.05 8.15 -25.12
C GLN A 26 41.24 9.36 -25.62
N LEU A 27 41.22 9.58 -26.94
CA LEU A 27 40.37 10.57 -27.59
C LEU A 27 38.92 10.07 -27.74
N VAL A 28 38.74 8.80 -28.12
CA VAL A 28 37.42 8.17 -28.27
C VAL A 28 36.73 7.92 -26.93
N ALA A 29 37.47 7.42 -25.94
CA ALA A 29 36.98 7.36 -24.57
C ALA A 29 37.37 8.67 -23.88
N GLY A 30 36.61 9.74 -24.13
CA GLY A 30 36.87 11.08 -23.61
C GLY A 30 37.31 11.07 -22.13
N ARG A 31 38.19 12.01 -21.73
CA ARG A 31 38.85 12.12 -20.42
C ARG A 31 37.91 11.82 -19.24
N SER A 32 37.75 10.54 -18.93
CA SER A 32 37.10 10.05 -17.74
C SER A 32 38.18 9.89 -16.70
N THR A 33 37.99 10.52 -15.55
CA THR A 33 38.87 10.33 -14.39
C THR A 33 38.89 8.84 -14.07
N GLN A 34 40.02 8.17 -14.36
CA GLN A 34 40.20 6.77 -14.07
C GLN A 34 40.21 6.59 -12.54
N LYS A 35 39.02 6.35 -11.97
CA LYS A 35 38.91 5.68 -10.69
C LYS A 35 39.45 4.28 -10.93
N GLN A 36 40.64 3.99 -10.39
CA GLN A 36 41.24 2.68 -10.44
C GLN A 36 40.21 1.65 -9.95
N SER A 37 39.73 0.80 -10.85
CA SER A 37 38.93 -0.36 -10.45
C SER A 37 39.79 -1.23 -9.53
N PRO A 38 39.23 -1.79 -8.44
CA PRO A 38 39.97 -2.76 -7.64
C PRO A 38 40.42 -3.90 -8.57
N ARG A 39 41.70 -4.28 -8.44
CA ARG A 39 42.35 -5.32 -9.25
C ARG A 39 41.41 -6.52 -9.40
N GLN A 40 41.14 -6.94 -10.64
CA GLN A 40 40.35 -8.14 -10.88
C GLN A 40 41.02 -9.34 -10.20
N PRO A 41 40.24 -10.28 -9.63
CA PRO A 41 40.81 -11.51 -9.10
C PRO A 41 41.57 -12.21 -10.21
N VAL A 42 42.83 -12.55 -9.95
CA VAL A 42 43.67 -13.29 -10.89
C VAL A 42 42.93 -14.59 -11.21
N CYS A 43 42.56 -14.78 -12.48
CA CYS A 43 41.95 -16.02 -12.93
C CYS A 43 42.97 -17.15 -12.78
N VAL A 44 42.63 -18.16 -11.98
CA VAL A 44 43.48 -19.34 -11.83
C VAL A 44 43.18 -20.25 -13.02
N ALA A 45 44.21 -20.56 -13.82
CA ALA A 45 44.08 -21.47 -14.96
C ALA A 45 43.74 -22.92 -14.54
N ASP A 46 44.09 -23.32 -13.31
CA ASP A 46 43.86 -24.65 -12.78
C ASP A 46 43.33 -24.59 -11.33
N LYS A 47 42.19 -25.25 -11.07
CA LYS A 47 41.43 -25.14 -9.81
C LYS A 47 42.17 -25.75 -8.60
N HIS A 48 43.16 -26.60 -8.85
CA HIS A 48 43.91 -27.31 -7.81
C HIS A 48 45.31 -26.75 -7.57
N ARG A 49 45.69 -25.66 -8.25
CA ARG A 49 46.99 -25.01 -8.08
C ARG A 49 46.95 -23.94 -6.98
N PRO A 50 47.91 -23.91 -6.04
CA PRO A 50 47.98 -22.82 -5.07
C PRO A 50 48.22 -21.48 -5.77
N LEU A 51 47.53 -20.43 -5.31
CA LEU A 51 47.68 -19.08 -5.84
C LEU A 51 48.74 -18.33 -5.04
N GLU A 52 49.78 -17.87 -5.72
CA GLU A 52 50.83 -17.05 -5.10
C GLU A 52 50.29 -15.64 -4.80
N MET A 53 50.33 -15.23 -3.54
CA MET A 53 49.97 -13.88 -3.10
C MET A 53 51.16 -13.16 -2.48
N SER A 54 51.28 -11.85 -2.72
CA SER A 54 52.36 -11.05 -2.13
C SER A 54 52.17 -10.88 -0.63
N ALA A 55 53.22 -11.15 0.15
CA ALA A 55 53.26 -10.93 1.61
C ALA A 55 53.02 -9.46 2.03
N LYS A 56 53.09 -8.50 1.08
CA LYS A 56 52.80 -7.08 1.32
C LYS A 56 51.31 -6.76 1.34
N VAL A 57 50.46 -7.68 0.89
CA VAL A 57 49.01 -7.49 0.85
C VAL A 57 48.45 -7.76 2.25
N ARG A 58 47.97 -6.70 2.92
CA ARG A 58 47.32 -6.82 4.23
C ARG A 58 45.98 -7.53 4.09
N VAL A 59 45.70 -8.45 5.00
CA VAL A 59 44.39 -9.13 5.07
C VAL A 59 43.32 -8.10 5.43
N PRO A 60 42.20 -8.01 4.68
CA PRO A 60 41.12 -7.09 5.03
C PRO A 60 40.48 -7.50 6.36
N PHE A 61 40.21 -6.52 7.23
CA PHE A 61 39.58 -6.75 8.52
C PHE A 61 38.16 -7.34 8.40
N LEU A 62 37.41 -6.92 7.37
CA LEU A 62 36.07 -7.41 7.07
C LEU A 62 36.13 -8.41 5.91
N ARG A 63 35.51 -9.58 6.09
CA ARG A 63 35.34 -10.56 5.01
C ARG A 63 34.32 -10.04 3.99
N GLN A 64 34.62 -10.22 2.70
CA GLN A 64 33.65 -9.96 1.64
C GLN A 64 32.55 -11.03 1.70
N VAL A 65 31.36 -10.65 2.15
CA VAL A 65 30.18 -11.52 2.13
C VAL A 65 29.61 -11.50 0.71
N VAL A 66 29.78 -12.61 -0.03
CA VAL A 66 29.13 -12.78 -1.33
C VAL A 66 27.64 -13.04 -1.07
N PRO A 67 26.71 -12.23 -1.61
CA PRO A 67 25.29 -12.50 -1.45
C PRO A 67 24.95 -13.81 -2.16
N ILE A 68 24.57 -14.82 -1.40
CA ILE A 68 24.11 -16.11 -1.90
C ILE A 68 22.61 -15.99 -2.17
N SER A 69 22.15 -16.35 -3.37
CA SER A 69 20.71 -16.48 -3.64
C SER A 69 20.18 -17.71 -2.91
N LYS A 70 19.66 -17.49 -1.70
CA LYS A 70 19.03 -18.53 -0.90
C LYS A 70 17.61 -18.74 -1.42
N LYS A 71 17.22 -19.98 -1.69
CA LYS A 71 15.83 -20.33 -1.98
C LYS A 71 15.02 -20.19 -0.70
N VAL A 72 14.25 -19.11 -0.59
CA VAL A 72 13.32 -18.88 0.52
C VAL A 72 11.96 -19.46 0.12
N ALA A 73 11.39 -20.32 0.97
CA ALA A 73 10.02 -20.78 0.78
C ALA A 73 9.07 -19.58 0.91
N ARG A 74 8.29 -19.31 -0.14
CA ARG A 74 7.34 -18.18 -0.16
C ARG A 74 5.96 -18.68 0.18
N ASP A 75 5.31 -18.04 1.16
CA ASP A 75 3.89 -18.24 1.44
C ASP A 75 3.12 -17.15 0.68
N PRO A 76 2.29 -17.49 -0.32
CA PRO A 76 1.57 -16.49 -1.11
C PRO A 76 0.64 -15.60 -0.27
N ARG A 77 0.29 -16.00 0.96
CA ARG A 77 -0.49 -15.13 1.86
C ARG A 77 0.34 -14.00 2.44
N PHE A 78 1.66 -14.16 2.51
CA PHE A 78 2.59 -13.25 3.14
C PHE A 78 3.72 -12.81 2.19
N ASP A 79 3.65 -13.19 0.91
CA ASP A 79 4.62 -12.80 -0.10
C ASP A 79 4.25 -11.43 -0.66
N ASP A 80 5.19 -10.48 -0.60
CA ASP A 80 5.00 -9.11 -1.07
C ASP A 80 4.62 -9.05 -2.56
N LEU A 81 4.96 -10.09 -3.34
CA LEU A 81 4.62 -10.23 -4.76
C LEU A 81 3.15 -10.57 -5.00
N SER A 82 2.40 -11.01 -3.99
CA SER A 82 1.00 -11.46 -4.13
C SER A 82 -0.02 -10.30 -4.17
N GLY A 83 0.45 -9.06 -4.00
CA GLY A 83 -0.35 -7.84 -4.12
C GLY A 83 -1.07 -7.41 -2.84
N GLU A 84 -1.83 -6.31 -2.94
CA GLU A 84 -2.53 -5.70 -1.80
C GLU A 84 -4.02 -6.07 -1.74
N TYR A 85 -4.59 -5.97 -0.53
CA TYR A 85 -6.02 -6.22 -0.31
C TYR A 85 -6.89 -5.15 -1.00
N ASN A 86 -7.62 -5.58 -2.03
CA ASN A 86 -8.61 -4.76 -2.72
C ASN A 86 -10.04 -5.13 -2.28
N PRO A 87 -10.74 -4.28 -1.52
CA PRO A 87 -12.08 -4.60 -1.00
C PRO A 87 -13.09 -4.85 -2.11
N GLU A 88 -12.99 -4.12 -3.23
CA GLU A 88 -13.92 -4.27 -4.36
C GLU A 88 -13.82 -5.63 -5.04
N ILE A 89 -12.60 -6.16 -5.18
CA ILE A 89 -12.37 -7.48 -5.77
C ILE A 89 -12.83 -8.54 -4.76
N PHE A 90 -12.44 -8.39 -3.50
CA PHE A 90 -12.81 -9.31 -2.43
C PHE A 90 -14.33 -9.47 -2.29
N ASP A 91 -15.07 -8.37 -2.26
CA ASP A 91 -16.53 -8.41 -2.10
C ASP A 91 -17.22 -9.10 -3.29
N LYS A 92 -16.63 -9.03 -4.49
CA LYS A 92 -17.13 -9.72 -5.69
C LYS A 92 -16.74 -11.20 -5.69
N THR A 93 -15.47 -11.52 -5.45
CA THR A 93 -14.96 -12.91 -5.49
C THR A 93 -15.56 -13.76 -4.38
N TYR A 94 -15.81 -13.17 -3.21
CA TYR A 94 -16.32 -13.85 -2.03
C TYR A 94 -17.75 -13.45 -1.68
N GLN A 95 -18.56 -13.08 -2.69
CA GLN A 95 -19.95 -12.67 -2.48
C GLN A 95 -20.80 -13.75 -1.77
N PHE A 96 -20.51 -15.02 -2.04
CA PHE A 96 -21.19 -16.18 -1.43
C PHE A 96 -21.06 -16.24 0.10
N LEU A 97 -20.06 -15.59 0.69
CA LEU A 97 -19.91 -15.51 2.15
C LEU A 97 -21.11 -14.81 2.81
N ASN A 98 -21.81 -13.93 2.08
CA ASN A 98 -23.01 -13.26 2.59
C ASN A 98 -24.13 -14.28 2.86
N ASP A 99 -24.29 -15.27 1.97
CA ASP A 99 -25.31 -16.32 2.12
C ASP A 99 -24.99 -17.25 3.29
N ILE A 100 -23.71 -17.56 3.48
CA ILE A 100 -23.23 -18.36 4.61
C ILE A 100 -23.49 -17.62 5.92
N ARG A 101 -23.09 -16.35 6.03
CA ARG A 101 -23.34 -15.52 7.22
C ARG A 101 -24.82 -15.38 7.54
N ALA A 102 -25.67 -15.24 6.51
CA ALA A 102 -27.12 -15.19 6.70
C ALA A 102 -27.65 -16.50 7.31
N LYS A 103 -27.21 -17.66 6.81
CA LYS A 103 -27.56 -18.98 7.37
C LYS A 103 -27.07 -19.13 8.81
N GLU A 104 -25.83 -18.74 9.10
CA GLU A 104 -25.26 -18.77 10.45
C GLU A 104 -26.08 -17.89 11.42
N LYS A 105 -26.48 -16.69 10.99
CA LYS A 105 -27.31 -15.80 11.81
C LYS A 105 -28.66 -16.44 12.14
N GLU A 106 -29.29 -17.11 11.19
CA GLU A 106 -30.54 -17.83 11.43
C GLU A 106 -30.34 -19.03 12.37
N LEU A 107 -29.21 -19.73 12.33
CA LEU A 107 -28.87 -20.78 13.30
C LEU A 107 -28.73 -20.21 14.72
N VAL A 108 -28.02 -19.08 14.88
CA VAL A 108 -27.86 -18.40 16.17
C VAL A 108 -29.22 -17.96 16.71
N LYS A 109 -30.10 -17.40 15.87
CA LYS A 109 -31.48 -17.04 16.28
C LYS A 109 -32.28 -18.26 16.72
N LYS A 110 -32.16 -19.39 16.02
CA LYS A 110 -32.83 -20.64 16.41
C LYS A 110 -32.33 -21.16 17.75
N GLN A 111 -31.02 -21.10 18.00
CA GLN A 111 -30.44 -21.47 19.30
C GLN A 111 -30.90 -20.53 20.41
N LEU A 112 -30.95 -19.22 20.15
CA LEU A 112 -31.43 -18.23 21.11
C LEU A 112 -32.91 -18.46 21.51
N LYS A 113 -33.74 -18.98 20.61
CA LYS A 113 -35.11 -19.38 20.93
C LYS A 113 -35.21 -20.63 21.81
N LYS A 114 -34.21 -21.52 21.75
CA LYS A 114 -34.18 -22.77 22.54
C LYS A 114 -33.72 -22.53 23.99
N HIS A 115 -32.72 -21.67 24.18
CA HIS A 115 -32.19 -21.33 25.50
C HIS A 115 -32.87 -20.08 26.03
N ARG A 116 -33.61 -20.16 27.14
CA ARG A 116 -34.42 -19.04 27.66
C ARG A 116 -33.65 -18.14 28.64
N SER A 117 -32.70 -18.71 29.36
CA SER A 117 -31.86 -18.03 30.36
C SER A 117 -30.57 -18.80 30.62
N GLY A 118 -29.54 -18.09 31.11
CA GLY A 118 -28.21 -18.65 31.40
C GLY A 118 -27.08 -17.96 30.63
N GLU A 119 -25.84 -18.28 31.00
CA GLU A 119 -24.64 -17.70 30.37
C GLU A 119 -24.59 -17.95 28.86
N GLU A 120 -25.03 -19.13 28.40
CA GLU A 120 -25.08 -19.48 26.99
C GLU A 120 -26.05 -18.58 26.20
N HIS A 121 -27.19 -18.24 26.79
CA HIS A 121 -28.17 -17.34 26.18
C HIS A 121 -27.61 -15.91 26.04
N GLU A 122 -26.86 -15.43 27.04
CA GLU A 122 -26.17 -14.14 26.95
C GLU A 122 -25.07 -14.15 25.89
N LYS A 123 -24.25 -15.21 25.84
CA LYS A 123 -23.21 -15.40 24.80
C LYS A 123 -23.82 -15.40 23.41
N LEU A 124 -24.92 -16.11 23.20
CA LEU A 124 -25.64 -16.15 21.92
C LEU A 124 -26.25 -14.79 21.56
N ARG A 125 -26.81 -14.05 22.53
CA ARG A 125 -27.34 -12.70 22.31
C ARG A 125 -26.25 -11.73 21.89
N GLN A 126 -25.10 -11.75 22.57
CA GLN A 126 -23.95 -10.92 22.23
C GLN A 126 -23.37 -11.29 20.86
N LEU A 127 -23.35 -12.58 20.52
CA LEU A 127 -22.94 -13.03 19.19
C LEU A 127 -23.88 -12.49 18.11
N LEU A 128 -25.19 -12.64 18.29
CA LEU A 128 -26.18 -12.12 17.35
C LEU A 128 -26.03 -10.61 17.16
N GLN A 129 -25.89 -9.86 18.26
CA GLN A 129 -25.67 -8.41 18.21
C GLN A 129 -24.40 -8.06 17.42
N ARG A 130 -23.29 -8.79 17.62
CA ARG A 130 -22.05 -8.58 16.86
C ARG A 130 -22.25 -8.84 15.37
N MET A 131 -22.95 -9.92 15.01
CA MET A 131 -23.25 -10.23 13.60
C MET A 131 -24.10 -9.13 12.96
N GLU A 132 -25.14 -8.65 13.65
CA GLU A 132 -25.98 -7.56 13.15
C GLU A 132 -25.21 -6.24 12.99
N GLN A 133 -24.33 -5.91 13.94
CA GLN A 133 -23.46 -4.73 13.82
C GLN A 133 -22.48 -4.83 12.66
N GLN A 134 -21.93 -6.03 12.41
CA GLN A 134 -21.07 -6.28 11.25
C GLN A 134 -21.84 -6.13 9.94
N ASP A 135 -23.06 -6.66 9.85
CA ASP A 135 -23.93 -6.52 8.67
C ASP A 135 -24.20 -5.04 8.37
N VAL A 136 -24.59 -4.26 9.37
CA VAL A 136 -24.85 -2.81 9.23
C VAL A 136 -23.57 -2.08 8.78
N ALA A 137 -22.43 -2.36 9.42
CA ALA A 137 -21.16 -1.74 9.05
C ALA A 137 -20.74 -2.09 7.61
N GLN A 138 -21.02 -3.31 7.14
CA GLN A 138 -20.76 -3.70 5.75
C GLN A 138 -21.69 -2.99 4.77
N GLN A 139 -22.98 -2.87 5.09
CA GLN A 139 -23.93 -2.11 4.27
C GLN A 139 -23.54 -0.64 4.15
N GLU A 140 -23.18 0.01 5.26
CA GLU A 140 -22.70 1.40 5.26
C GLU A 140 -21.45 1.56 4.38
N ARG A 141 -20.50 0.60 4.44
CA ARG A 141 -19.30 0.62 3.58
C ARG A 141 -19.66 0.48 2.11
N LYS A 142 -20.56 -0.44 1.75
CA LYS A 142 -21.02 -0.65 0.37
C LYS A 142 -21.70 0.60 -0.17
N GLN A 143 -22.62 1.21 0.58
CA GLN A 143 -23.29 2.46 0.20
C GLN A 143 -22.28 3.60 -0.04
N GLN A 144 -21.26 3.73 0.82
CA GLN A 144 -20.21 4.73 0.63
C GLN A 144 -19.37 4.46 -0.61
N GLN A 145 -19.09 3.19 -0.92
CA GLN A 145 -18.37 2.80 -2.15
C GLN A 145 -19.20 3.13 -3.39
N GLU A 146 -20.48 2.75 -3.42
CA GLU A 146 -21.41 3.04 -4.52
C GLU A 146 -21.50 4.55 -4.79
N LEU A 147 -21.65 5.36 -3.74
CA LEU A 147 -21.68 6.82 -3.85
C LEU A 147 -20.36 7.36 -4.42
N ARG A 148 -19.21 6.84 -3.98
CA ARG A 148 -17.90 7.24 -4.53
C ARG A 148 -17.77 6.86 -6.00
N LEU A 149 -18.24 5.68 -6.39
CA LEU A 149 -18.22 5.21 -7.77
C LEU A 149 -19.13 6.08 -8.65
N ALA A 150 -20.34 6.40 -8.20
CA ALA A 150 -21.25 7.30 -8.88
C ALA A 150 -20.62 8.69 -9.11
N LEU A 151 -20.07 9.32 -8.06
CA LEU A 151 -19.37 10.59 -8.19
C LEU A 151 -18.16 10.52 -9.14
N LYS A 152 -17.45 9.39 -9.17
CA LYS A 152 -16.33 9.18 -10.09
C LYS A 152 -16.80 9.07 -11.54
N GLN A 153 -17.94 8.41 -11.77
CA GLN A 153 -18.55 8.29 -13.09
C GLN A 153 -19.06 9.65 -13.61
N GLU A 154 -19.77 10.41 -12.77
CA GLU A 154 -20.25 11.76 -13.12
C GLU A 154 -19.10 12.69 -13.51
N ARG A 155 -18.01 12.69 -12.72
CA ARG A 155 -16.81 13.46 -13.03
C ARG A 155 -16.16 13.05 -14.35
N ARG A 156 -16.13 11.75 -14.64
CA ARG A 156 -15.62 11.24 -15.90
C ARG A 156 -16.48 11.70 -17.07
N ALA A 157 -17.80 11.69 -16.92
CA ALA A 157 -18.72 12.18 -17.95
C ALA A 157 -18.53 13.68 -18.23
N LEU A 158 -18.41 14.51 -17.17
CA LEU A 158 -18.11 15.94 -17.33
C LEU A 158 -16.77 16.18 -18.04
N ALA A 159 -15.74 15.39 -17.71
CA ALA A 159 -14.46 15.47 -18.38
C ALA A 159 -14.56 15.10 -19.88
N GLN A 160 -15.34 14.06 -20.20
CA GLN A 160 -15.59 13.65 -21.59
C GLN A 160 -16.32 14.73 -22.40
N GLN A 161 -17.18 15.52 -21.74
CA GLN A 161 -17.84 16.68 -22.35
C GLN A 161 -16.91 17.90 -22.50
N GLY A 162 -15.68 17.84 -21.99
CA GLY A 162 -14.71 18.94 -22.02
C GLY A 162 -14.81 19.91 -20.84
N HIS A 163 -15.72 19.67 -19.89
CA HIS A 163 -15.79 20.47 -18.66
C HIS A 163 -14.67 20.06 -17.69
N ARG A 164 -14.12 21.03 -16.95
CA ARG A 164 -13.11 20.78 -15.91
C ARG A 164 -13.78 20.16 -14.67
N PRO A 165 -13.50 18.91 -14.29
CA PRO A 165 -14.14 18.29 -13.13
C PRO A 165 -13.73 18.98 -11.82
N TYR A 166 -14.71 19.32 -10.99
CA TYR A 166 -14.47 19.88 -9.67
C TYR A 166 -14.35 18.79 -8.60
N PHE A 167 -13.30 18.86 -7.79
CA PHE A 167 -13.05 17.93 -6.69
C PHE A 167 -13.34 18.64 -5.37
N LEU A 168 -14.44 18.25 -4.72
CA LEU A 168 -14.83 18.76 -3.42
C LEU A 168 -13.70 18.60 -2.40
N LYS A 169 -13.45 19.64 -1.61
CA LYS A 169 -12.48 19.59 -0.51
C LYS A 169 -12.91 18.57 0.54
N LYS A 170 -11.97 18.04 1.31
CA LYS A 170 -12.28 17.09 2.41
C LYS A 170 -13.25 17.69 3.44
N SER A 171 -13.19 19.00 3.70
CA SER A 171 -14.13 19.71 4.57
C SER A 171 -15.55 19.72 4.00
N GLU A 172 -15.68 20.06 2.72
CA GLU A 172 -16.97 20.08 1.99
C GLU A 172 -17.60 18.68 1.96
N GLN A 173 -16.81 17.65 1.66
CA GLN A 173 -17.27 16.26 1.70
C GLN A 173 -17.81 15.86 3.09
N ARG A 174 -17.13 16.29 4.17
CA ARG A 174 -17.61 16.06 5.55
C ARG A 174 -18.91 16.80 5.83
N GLN A 175 -19.05 18.04 5.37
CA GLN A 175 -20.29 18.81 5.55
C GLN A 175 -21.47 18.16 4.82
N LEU A 176 -21.27 17.69 3.58
CA LEU A 176 -22.27 16.95 2.81
C LEU A 176 -22.70 15.67 3.53
N ALA A 177 -21.73 14.86 3.97
CA ALA A 177 -22.01 13.63 4.71
C ALA A 177 -22.77 13.90 6.04
N LEU A 178 -22.43 14.99 6.74
CA LEU A 178 -23.15 15.41 7.94
C LEU A 178 -24.58 15.87 7.62
N ALA A 179 -24.78 16.60 6.52
CA ALA A 179 -26.09 17.05 6.08
C ALA A 179 -27.00 15.87 5.67
N GLU A 180 -26.46 14.88 4.97
CA GLU A 180 -27.18 13.65 4.63
C GLU A 180 -27.57 12.86 5.87
N LYS A 181 -26.62 12.64 6.79
CA LYS A 181 -26.89 11.97 8.07
C LYS A 181 -27.94 12.70 8.89
N PHE A 182 -27.93 14.04 8.88
CA PHE A 182 -28.95 14.84 9.54
C PHE A 182 -30.33 14.64 8.93
N LYS A 183 -30.43 14.62 7.58
CA LYS A 183 -31.68 14.33 6.86
C LYS A 183 -32.20 12.94 7.19
N GLU A 184 -31.33 11.93 7.21
CA GLU A 184 -31.67 10.56 7.58
C GLU A 184 -32.21 10.46 9.02
N LEU A 185 -31.51 11.06 9.99
CA LEU A 185 -31.94 11.08 11.39
C LEU A 185 -33.25 11.85 11.60
N LYS A 186 -33.48 12.90 10.81
CA LYS A 186 -34.75 13.64 10.79
C LYS A 186 -35.88 12.78 10.25
N ARG A 187 -35.65 12.03 9.16
CA ARG A 187 -36.61 11.06 8.62
C ARG A 187 -36.92 9.95 9.62
N SER A 188 -35.89 9.44 10.31
CA SER A 188 -36.04 8.38 11.31
C SER A 188 -36.56 8.85 12.66
N LYS A 189 -36.87 10.15 12.84
CA LYS A 189 -37.27 10.79 14.11
C LYS A 189 -36.29 10.58 15.29
N LYS A 190 -35.02 10.26 15.02
CA LYS A 190 -33.98 10.02 16.04
C LYS A 190 -33.05 11.23 16.25
N LEU A 191 -33.33 12.34 15.56
CA LEU A 191 -32.49 13.52 15.54
C LEU A 191 -32.29 14.13 16.93
N GLU A 192 -33.36 14.36 17.69
CA GLU A 192 -33.27 14.98 19.03
C GLU A 192 -32.45 14.13 20.00
N SER A 193 -32.65 12.82 19.99
CA SER A 193 -31.85 11.88 20.81
C SER A 193 -30.37 11.95 20.44
N PHE A 194 -30.07 11.97 19.14
CA PHE A 194 -28.70 12.10 18.65
C PHE A 194 -28.05 13.42 19.06
N LEU A 195 -28.76 14.55 18.92
CA LEU A 195 -28.28 15.87 19.31
C LEU A 195 -28.09 15.97 20.82
N SER A 196 -29.02 15.46 21.63
CA SER A 196 -28.88 15.39 23.09
C SER A 196 -27.64 14.60 23.49
N GLN A 197 -27.42 13.42 22.90
CA GLN A 197 -26.24 12.61 23.16
C GLN A 197 -24.94 13.31 22.72
N LYS A 198 -24.99 14.05 21.61
CA LYS A 198 -23.84 14.84 21.12
C LYS A 198 -23.53 16.01 22.05
N ARG A 199 -24.54 16.76 22.50
CA ARG A 199 -24.41 17.83 23.50
C ARG A 199 -23.78 17.29 24.79
N ARG A 200 -24.27 16.16 25.30
CA ARG A 200 -23.72 15.50 26.50
C ARG A 200 -22.25 15.12 26.34
N ARG A 201 -21.86 14.55 25.19
CA ARG A 201 -20.46 14.18 24.90
C ARG A 201 -19.55 15.40 24.76
N ASN A 202 -20.05 16.48 24.16
CA ASN A 202 -19.29 17.73 24.03
C ASN A 202 -19.10 18.38 25.41
N ALA A 203 -20.17 18.53 26.20
CA ALA A 203 -20.09 19.06 27.56
C ALA A 203 -19.10 18.28 28.44
N GLY A 204 -19.07 16.95 28.32
CA GLY A 204 -18.09 16.12 29.02
C GLY A 204 -16.63 16.33 28.57
N LYS A 205 -16.39 16.79 27.34
CA LYS A 205 -15.05 17.19 26.86
C LYS A 205 -14.70 18.58 27.34
N ASP A 206 -15.63 19.52 27.23
CA ASP A 206 -15.45 20.91 27.64
C ASP A 206 -15.15 20.98 29.15
N ARG A 207 -15.84 20.15 29.96
CA ARG A 207 -15.57 20.01 31.40
C ARG A 207 -14.14 19.58 31.72
N LYS A 208 -13.45 18.83 30.85
CA LYS A 208 -12.03 18.45 31.07
C LYS A 208 -11.07 19.63 30.92
N HIS A 209 -11.48 20.66 30.18
CA HIS A 209 -10.70 21.87 29.94
C HIS A 209 -11.02 23.00 30.91
N LEU A 210 -12.06 22.81 31.76
CA LEU A 210 -12.36 23.74 32.84
C LEU A 210 -11.43 23.45 34.03
N PRO A 211 -10.93 24.49 34.72
CA PRO A 211 -10.19 24.28 35.96
C PRO A 211 -11.08 23.58 36.98
N LEU A 212 -10.53 22.59 37.69
CA LEU A 212 -11.19 21.98 38.84
C LEU A 212 -11.19 23.05 39.95
N SER A 213 -12.36 23.51 40.35
CA SER A 213 -12.51 24.35 41.54
C SER A 213 -12.07 23.52 42.76
N ASN A 214 -10.87 23.77 43.27
CA ASN A 214 -10.44 23.27 44.57
C ASN A 214 -10.98 24.24 45.62
N GLU A 215 -12.17 23.94 46.15
CA GLU A 215 -12.64 24.46 47.44
C GLU A 215 -12.86 23.28 48.39
#